data_AF-A0A3B6KCI4-F1
#
_entry.id   AF-A0A3B6KCI4-F1
#
_cell.length_a   1.000
_cell.length_b   1.000
_cell.length_c   1.000
_cell.angle_alpha   90.00
_cell.angle_beta   90.00
_cell.angle_gamma   90.00
#
_symmetry.space_group_name_H-M   'P 1'
#
loop_
_entity.id
_entity.type
_entity.pdbx_description
1 polymer ?
#
loop_
_entity_poly.entity_id
_entity_poly.type
_entity_poly.pdbx_seq_one_letter_code
_entity_poly.pdbx_strand_id
1 'polypeptide(L)'
;MAEAVVYVVLGKIAANLGRDAINAIGKEASDLLEAENNMKQLEIEFRVMKAFLIQVTMCSSRNLAFDAWLDEVKRVSHDAEDVIDGYEYLLGQSNTQGCSSLKKLWRRSKHAGGWRSITEQLKQIEVRLSKLTNRRDRYGIAINVEEVNHTSQNGQLEHALDSTCINIEDEVVGIEEETSWLVQQLIHGQEERTIVSVCSMGGLGKTTLVRQVYKKDEIKQNFDCSAWISVSQSYNIEHLLRELLKQLQEKEKDIPRQVGTRDAASLVQTLTDFLQDKRKWRTMS
;
A
#
# COMPACT_ATOMS: atom_id res chain seq x y z
N MET A 1 9.22 -1.07 -1.81
CA MET A 1 8.32 -1.96 -2.57
C MET A 1 8.04 -1.35 -3.93
N ALA A 2 7.97 -2.17 -4.99
CA ALA A 2 7.72 -1.73 -6.37
C ALA A 2 6.41 -0.92 -6.50
N GLU A 3 5.35 -1.34 -5.81
CA GLU A 3 4.04 -0.69 -5.81
C GLU A 3 4.09 0.80 -5.44
N ALA A 4 4.89 1.18 -4.46
CA ALA A 4 5.00 2.57 -4.03
C ALA A 4 5.72 3.43 -5.07
N VAL A 5 6.74 2.90 -5.74
CA VAL A 5 7.44 3.62 -6.81
C VAL A 5 6.51 3.79 -8.01
N VAL A 6 5.76 2.75 -8.37
CA VAL A 6 4.68 2.82 -9.38
C VAL A 6 3.63 3.89 -9.03
N TYR A 7 3.25 3.98 -7.76
CA TYR A 7 2.32 5.01 -7.28
C TYR A 7 2.89 6.42 -7.44
N VAL A 8 4.16 6.64 -7.07
CA VAL A 8 4.85 7.93 -7.24
C VAL A 8 4.91 8.33 -8.71
N VAL A 9 5.32 7.40 -9.60
CA VAL A 9 5.35 7.60 -11.05
C VAL A 9 3.98 8.06 -11.57
N LEU A 10 2.90 7.37 -11.21
CA LEU A 10 1.53 7.75 -11.60
C LEU A 10 1.15 9.15 -11.11
N GLY A 11 1.51 9.50 -9.87
CA GLY A 11 1.28 10.83 -9.32
C GLY A 11 2.00 11.92 -10.12
N LYS A 12 3.27 11.70 -10.48
CA LYS A 12 4.06 12.65 -11.28
C LYS A 12 3.54 12.77 -12.71
N ILE A 13 3.14 11.68 -13.36
CA ILE A 13 2.53 11.73 -14.71
C ILE A 13 1.25 12.57 -14.67
N ALA A 14 0.35 12.27 -13.72
CA ALA A 14 -0.92 13.00 -13.58
C ALA A 14 -0.71 14.50 -13.32
N ALA A 15 0.32 14.87 -12.56
CA ALA A 15 0.64 16.27 -12.31
C ALA A 15 1.15 16.99 -13.57
N ASN A 16 1.84 16.30 -14.47
CA ASN A 16 2.54 16.87 -15.62
C ASN A 16 1.73 16.83 -16.94
N LEU A 17 0.71 15.97 -17.04
CA LEU A 17 -0.18 15.93 -18.19
C LEU A 17 -1.02 17.21 -18.31
N GLY A 18 -1.05 17.79 -19.51
CA GLY A 18 -1.86 18.97 -19.82
C GLY A 18 -1.27 20.32 -19.37
N ARG A 19 -0.05 20.36 -18.82
CA ARG A 19 0.52 21.59 -18.23
C ARG A 19 0.93 22.66 -19.25
N ASP A 20 1.37 22.32 -20.48
CA ASP A 20 2.04 23.32 -21.35
C ASP A 20 1.86 23.16 -22.88
N ALA A 21 0.93 22.33 -23.38
CA ALA A 21 0.73 22.16 -24.83
C ALA A 21 0.27 23.45 -25.57
N ILE A 22 -0.20 24.47 -24.83
CA ILE A 22 -0.87 25.66 -25.38
C ILE A 22 0.13 26.70 -25.94
N ASN A 23 1.40 26.68 -25.52
CA ASN A 23 2.38 27.74 -25.85
C ASN A 23 3.50 27.32 -26.84
N ALA A 24 3.55 26.06 -27.26
CA ALA A 24 4.59 25.55 -28.16
C ALA A 24 4.26 25.84 -29.64
N ILE A 25 5.25 26.25 -30.45
CA ILE A 25 5.07 26.54 -31.88
C ILE A 25 6.16 25.84 -32.70
N GLY A 26 5.77 25.21 -33.82
CA GLY A 26 6.69 24.60 -34.79
C GLY A 26 7.22 23.24 -34.35
N LYS A 27 8.49 22.93 -34.64
CA LYS A 27 9.10 21.61 -34.37
C LYS A 27 9.10 21.21 -32.88
N GLU A 28 9.20 22.20 -32.01
CA GLU A 28 9.12 22.04 -30.56
C GLU A 28 7.73 21.56 -30.11
N ALA A 29 6.65 21.99 -30.79
CA ALA A 29 5.31 21.50 -30.53
C ALA A 29 5.13 20.03 -30.95
N SER A 30 5.81 19.60 -32.03
CA SER A 30 5.78 18.20 -32.48
C SER A 30 6.52 17.29 -31.50
N ASP A 31 7.74 17.64 -31.11
CA ASP A 31 8.55 16.84 -30.17
C ASP A 31 7.87 16.80 -28.77
N LEU A 32 7.21 17.90 -28.34
CA LEU A 32 6.42 17.95 -27.11
C LEU A 32 5.15 17.08 -27.16
N LEU A 33 4.40 17.16 -28.26
CA LEU A 33 3.18 16.35 -28.45
C LEU A 33 3.51 14.85 -28.46
N GLU A 34 4.63 14.47 -29.06
CA GLU A 34 5.11 13.08 -29.03
C GLU A 34 5.47 12.64 -27.61
N ALA A 35 6.21 13.47 -26.86
CA ALA A 35 6.51 13.19 -25.46
C ALA A 35 5.24 13.06 -24.59
N GLU A 36 4.24 13.92 -24.81
CA GLU A 36 2.97 13.87 -24.10
C GLU A 36 2.20 12.58 -24.41
N ASN A 37 2.19 12.15 -25.68
CA ASN A 37 1.55 10.88 -26.07
C ASN A 37 2.25 9.68 -25.42
N ASN A 38 3.58 9.65 -25.40
CA ASN A 38 4.31 8.57 -24.73
C ASN A 38 4.07 8.58 -23.21
N MET A 39 3.98 9.76 -22.57
CA MET A 39 3.60 9.83 -21.15
C MET A 39 2.20 9.29 -20.88
N LYS A 40 1.22 9.55 -21.76
CA LYS A 40 -0.13 8.97 -21.63
C LYS A 40 -0.12 7.46 -21.76
N GLN A 41 0.66 6.91 -22.68
CA GLN A 41 0.82 5.45 -22.80
C GLN A 41 1.47 4.86 -21.55
N LEU A 42 2.50 5.53 -21.04
CA LEU A 42 3.16 5.13 -19.81
C LEU A 42 2.19 5.16 -18.61
N GLU A 43 1.32 6.16 -18.53
CA GLU A 43 0.28 6.25 -17.51
C GLU A 43 -0.62 5.00 -17.51
N ILE A 44 -1.05 4.56 -18.70
CA ILE A 44 -1.91 3.39 -18.88
C ILE A 44 -1.17 2.13 -18.38
N GLU A 45 0.06 1.92 -18.83
CA GLU A 45 0.88 0.77 -18.43
C GLU A 45 1.10 0.72 -16.92
N PHE A 46 1.54 1.83 -16.30
CA PHE A 46 1.76 1.89 -14.86
C PHE A 46 0.46 1.74 -14.06
N ARG A 47 -0.68 2.19 -14.59
CA ARG A 47 -1.99 2.00 -13.95
C ARG A 47 -2.41 0.53 -13.94
N VAL A 48 -2.25 -0.17 -15.07
CA VAL A 48 -2.51 -1.61 -15.16
C VAL A 48 -1.54 -2.37 -14.26
N MET A 49 -0.26 -2.00 -14.28
CA MET A 49 0.75 -2.61 -13.42
C MET A 49 0.45 -2.41 -11.93
N LYS A 50 -0.02 -1.23 -11.51
CA LYS A 50 -0.48 -0.99 -10.13
C LYS A 50 -1.61 -1.94 -9.75
N ALA A 51 -2.64 -2.06 -10.58
CA ALA A 51 -3.77 -2.95 -10.32
C ALA A 51 -3.32 -4.41 -10.19
N PHE A 52 -2.42 -4.85 -11.09
CA PHE A 52 -1.81 -6.18 -11.02
C PHE A 52 -1.01 -6.36 -9.73
N LEU A 53 -0.13 -5.42 -9.37
CA LEU A 53 0.68 -5.51 -8.15
C LEU A 53 -0.19 -5.60 -6.91
N ILE A 54 -1.26 -4.80 -6.80
CA ILE A 54 -2.23 -4.87 -5.70
C ILE A 54 -2.90 -6.25 -5.64
N GLN A 55 -3.29 -6.81 -6.79
CA GLN A 55 -3.89 -8.14 -6.83
C GLN A 55 -2.90 -9.23 -6.38
N VAL A 56 -1.63 -9.14 -6.78
CA VAL A 56 -0.64 -10.19 -6.49
C VAL A 56 -0.06 -10.06 -5.08
N THR A 57 0.15 -8.85 -4.57
CA THR A 57 0.59 -8.65 -3.18
C THR A 57 -0.40 -9.24 -2.18
N MET A 58 -1.66 -9.43 -2.58
CA MET A 58 -2.74 -10.08 -1.83
C MET A 58 -2.84 -11.60 -2.03
N CYS A 59 -1.98 -12.24 -2.83
CA CYS A 59 -2.00 -13.70 -3.03
C CYS A 59 -0.61 -14.36 -3.04
N SER A 60 0.48 -13.60 -2.89
CA SER A 60 1.82 -14.13 -3.13
C SER A 60 2.36 -14.91 -1.93
N SER A 61 2.40 -16.23 -2.05
CA SER A 61 3.34 -17.09 -1.34
C SER A 61 4.79 -16.82 -1.82
N ARG A 62 5.80 -17.19 -1.02
CA ARG A 62 7.24 -16.94 -1.29
C ARG A 62 7.69 -17.52 -2.65
N ASN A 63 7.67 -16.71 -3.71
CA ASN A 63 8.10 -17.08 -5.05
C ASN A 63 9.31 -16.22 -5.47
N LEU A 64 10.50 -16.82 -5.46
CA LEU A 64 11.76 -16.13 -5.77
C LEU A 64 11.80 -15.56 -7.21
N ALA A 65 11.13 -16.20 -8.17
CA ALA A 65 11.06 -15.70 -9.53
C ALA A 65 10.16 -14.46 -9.61
N PHE A 66 9.07 -14.44 -8.83
CA PHE A 66 8.21 -13.27 -8.69
C PHE A 66 8.93 -12.13 -7.97
N ASP A 67 9.68 -12.41 -6.90
CA ASP A 67 10.47 -11.39 -6.18
C ASP A 67 11.53 -10.74 -7.09
N ALA A 68 12.26 -11.56 -7.86
CA ALA A 68 13.22 -11.05 -8.84
C ALA A 68 12.54 -10.22 -9.95
N TRP A 69 11.34 -10.60 -10.36
CA TRP A 69 10.55 -9.82 -11.31
C TRP A 69 10.05 -8.50 -10.71
N LEU A 70 9.62 -8.49 -9.45
CA LEU A 70 9.24 -7.28 -8.73
C LEU A 70 10.40 -6.29 -8.58
N ASP A 71 11.60 -6.78 -8.32
CA ASP A 71 12.81 -5.95 -8.28
C ASP A 71 13.08 -5.28 -9.64
N GLU A 72 12.87 -5.99 -10.74
CA GLU A 72 12.99 -5.41 -12.08
C GLU A 72 11.86 -4.40 -12.38
N VAL A 73 10.63 -4.65 -11.96
CA VAL A 73 9.53 -3.66 -12.03
C VAL A 73 9.91 -2.40 -11.27
N LYS A 74 10.46 -2.53 -10.06
CA LYS A 74 10.91 -1.41 -9.24
C LYS A 74 11.99 -0.60 -9.96
N ARG A 75 12.98 -1.26 -10.58
CA ARG A 75 14.04 -0.59 -11.36
C ARG A 75 13.47 0.22 -12.51
N VAL A 76 12.61 -0.39 -13.34
CA VAL A 76 11.97 0.31 -14.47
C VAL A 76 11.10 1.47 -13.99
N SER A 77 10.47 1.34 -12.81
CA SER A 77 9.70 2.43 -12.21
C SER A 77 10.56 3.62 -11.78
N HIS A 78 11.74 3.37 -11.20
CA HIS A 78 12.69 4.45 -10.89
C HIS A 78 13.22 5.12 -12.15
N ASP A 79 13.58 4.34 -13.17
CA ASP A 79 14.01 4.89 -14.45
C ASP A 79 12.90 5.77 -15.10
N ALA A 80 11.63 5.38 -14.94
CA ALA A 80 10.50 6.19 -15.36
C ALA A 80 10.35 7.48 -14.58
N GLU A 81 10.51 7.41 -13.26
CA GLU A 81 10.49 8.58 -12.38
C GLU A 81 11.55 9.62 -12.78
N ASP A 82 12.79 9.17 -13.04
CA ASP A 82 13.90 10.04 -13.46
C ASP A 82 13.60 10.75 -14.79
N VAL A 83 12.98 10.04 -15.74
CA VAL A 83 12.59 10.62 -17.04
C VAL A 83 11.46 11.63 -16.88
N ILE A 84 10.49 11.38 -15.99
CA ILE A 84 9.39 12.31 -15.70
C ILE A 84 9.92 13.57 -15.00
N ASP A 85 10.90 13.44 -14.11
CA ASP A 85 11.56 14.60 -13.49
C ASP A 85 12.30 15.43 -14.54
N GLY A 86 12.94 14.78 -15.51
CA GLY A 86 13.51 15.45 -16.68
C GLY A 86 12.47 16.17 -17.54
N TYR A 87 11.29 15.56 -17.75
CA TYR A 87 10.16 16.17 -18.44
C TYR A 87 9.66 17.42 -17.69
N GLU A 88 9.44 17.32 -16.37
CA GLU A 88 9.01 18.43 -15.52
C GLU A 88 10.02 19.58 -15.51
N TYR A 89 11.31 19.26 -15.44
CA TYR A 89 12.38 20.26 -15.52
C TYR A 89 12.34 21.05 -16.84
N LEU A 90 12.11 20.37 -17.97
CA LEU A 90 12.00 21.03 -19.27
C LEU A 90 10.74 21.90 -19.37
N LEU A 91 9.62 21.47 -18.78
CA LEU A 91 8.41 22.28 -18.68
C LEU A 91 8.65 23.56 -17.87
N GLY A 92 9.22 23.44 -16.67
CA GLY A 92 9.49 24.59 -15.78
C GLY A 92 10.42 25.64 -16.41
N GLN A 93 11.30 25.23 -17.32
CA GLN A 93 12.24 26.11 -17.99
C GLN A 93 11.61 27.02 -19.07
N SER A 94 10.39 26.69 -19.53
CA SER A 94 9.64 27.48 -20.52
C SER A 94 9.00 28.74 -19.91
N ASN A 95 8.84 28.79 -18.59
CA ASN A 95 8.05 29.81 -17.87
C ASN A 95 8.84 31.02 -17.34
N THR A 96 10.15 31.14 -17.62
CA THR A 96 10.93 32.31 -17.18
C THR A 96 10.70 33.53 -18.07
N GLN A 97 9.90 34.47 -17.57
CA GLN A 97 9.58 35.75 -18.20
C GLN A 97 10.80 36.69 -18.18
N GLY A 98 11.25 37.13 -19.37
CA GLY A 98 12.25 38.21 -19.53
C GLY A 98 13.57 37.79 -20.17
N CYS A 99 13.63 37.74 -21.51
CA CYS A 99 14.92 37.80 -22.23
C CYS A 99 14.78 38.13 -23.72
N SER A 100 15.84 38.73 -24.29
CA SER A 100 15.96 39.22 -25.67
C SER A 100 15.89 38.13 -26.76
N SER A 101 15.49 38.51 -27.97
CA SER A 101 15.09 37.64 -29.10
C SER A 101 16.13 36.62 -29.58
N LEU A 102 17.43 36.89 -29.47
CA LEU A 102 18.50 35.95 -29.89
C LEU A 102 18.75 34.84 -28.87
N LYS A 103 18.59 35.14 -27.57
CA LYS A 103 18.66 34.12 -26.51
C LYS A 103 17.47 33.16 -26.57
N LYS A 104 16.32 33.59 -27.13
CA LYS A 104 15.15 32.72 -27.36
C LYS A 104 15.44 31.64 -28.42
N LEU A 105 16.14 31.98 -29.52
CA LEU A 105 16.42 31.02 -30.59
C LEU A 105 17.45 29.94 -30.18
N TRP A 106 18.49 30.33 -29.43
CA TRP A 106 19.50 29.38 -28.94
C TRP A 106 18.94 28.46 -27.84
N ARG A 107 18.00 28.96 -27.01
CA ARG A 107 17.25 28.14 -26.05
C ARG A 107 16.32 27.15 -26.77
N ARG A 108 15.58 27.57 -27.80
CA ARG A 108 14.72 26.69 -28.62
C ARG A 108 15.45 25.48 -29.21
N SER A 109 16.69 25.67 -29.66
CA SER A 109 17.54 24.57 -30.15
C SER A 109 17.90 23.57 -29.04
N LYS A 110 18.24 24.06 -27.84
CA LYS A 110 18.51 23.21 -26.66
C LYS A 110 17.26 22.50 -26.15
N HIS A 111 16.09 23.16 -26.19
CA HIS A 111 14.81 22.54 -25.81
C HIS A 111 14.42 21.41 -26.76
N ALA A 112 14.57 21.58 -28.08
CA ALA A 112 14.31 20.50 -29.04
C ALA A 112 15.21 19.27 -28.81
N GLY A 113 16.49 19.47 -28.47
CA GLY A 113 17.38 18.37 -28.09
C GLY A 113 16.94 17.66 -26.79
N GLY A 114 16.51 18.44 -25.79
CA GLY A 114 15.98 17.92 -24.53
C GLY A 114 14.71 17.10 -24.73
N TRP A 115 13.73 17.63 -25.46
CA TRP A 115 12.46 16.95 -25.74
C TRP A 115 12.64 15.63 -26.49
N ARG A 116 13.56 15.59 -27.47
CA ARG A 116 13.92 14.34 -28.15
C ARG A 116 14.54 13.31 -27.21
N SER A 117 15.43 13.76 -26.33
CA SER A 117 16.05 12.88 -25.33
C SER A 117 15.00 12.28 -24.41
N ILE A 118 14.05 13.09 -23.92
CA ILE A 118 12.94 12.61 -23.10
C ILE A 118 12.05 11.64 -23.89
N THR A 119 11.70 11.98 -25.12
CA THR A 119 10.88 11.14 -25.99
C THR A 119 11.52 9.76 -26.22
N GLU A 120 12.82 9.74 -26.50
CA GLU A 120 13.59 8.51 -26.68
C GLU A 120 13.65 7.69 -25.39
N GLN A 121 13.87 8.33 -24.25
CA GLN A 121 13.90 7.64 -22.96
C GLN A 121 12.52 7.07 -22.57
N LEU A 122 11.42 7.78 -22.85
CA LEU A 122 10.06 7.28 -22.65
C LEU A 122 9.80 6.01 -23.48
N LYS A 123 10.19 6.01 -24.75
CA LYS A 123 10.11 4.80 -25.61
C LYS A 123 10.95 3.64 -25.07
N GLN A 124 12.14 3.93 -24.54
CA GLN A 124 12.97 2.91 -23.92
C GLN A 124 12.32 2.28 -22.69
N ILE A 125 11.59 3.07 -21.88
CA ILE A 125 10.82 2.55 -20.75
C ILE A 125 9.70 1.62 -21.25
N GLU A 126 8.93 2.01 -22.27
CA GLU A 126 7.88 1.16 -22.86
C GLU A 126 8.43 -0.18 -23.36
N VAL A 127 9.58 -0.17 -24.03
CA VAL A 127 10.28 -1.40 -24.47
C VAL A 127 10.68 -2.25 -23.26
N ARG A 128 11.14 -1.63 -22.17
CA ARG A 128 11.51 -2.36 -20.94
C ARG A 128 10.29 -2.94 -20.23
N LEU A 129 9.17 -2.22 -20.16
CA LEU A 129 7.90 -2.74 -19.65
C LEU A 129 7.42 -3.94 -20.48
N SER A 130 7.48 -3.85 -21.81
CA SER A 130 7.16 -4.97 -22.71
C SER A 130 8.05 -6.20 -22.47
N LYS A 131 9.32 -5.99 -22.13
CA LYS A 131 10.25 -7.07 -21.75
C LYS A 131 9.89 -7.67 -20.39
N LEU A 132 9.39 -6.89 -19.43
CA LEU A 132 8.90 -7.41 -18.15
C LEU A 132 7.71 -8.34 -18.35
N THR A 133 6.75 -7.96 -19.19
CA THR A 133 5.60 -8.80 -19.55
C THR A 133 6.05 -10.10 -20.21
N ASN A 134 6.96 -10.03 -21.20
CA ASN A 134 7.52 -11.22 -21.85
C ASN A 134 8.26 -12.16 -20.88
N ARG A 135 9.03 -11.61 -19.92
CA ARG A 135 9.74 -12.41 -18.91
C ARG A 135 8.74 -13.09 -17.97
N ARG A 136 7.72 -12.35 -17.52
CA ARG A 136 6.64 -12.89 -16.69
C ARG A 136 6.00 -14.09 -17.37
N ASP A 137 5.59 -13.94 -18.62
CA ASP A 137 4.88 -14.98 -19.37
C ASP A 137 5.79 -16.18 -19.66
N ARG A 138 7.04 -15.92 -20.07
CA ARG A 138 8.04 -16.97 -20.38
C ARG A 138 8.34 -17.88 -19.19
N TYR A 139 8.48 -17.30 -18.00
CA TYR A 139 8.80 -18.07 -16.80
C TYR A 139 7.56 -18.55 -16.06
N GLY A 140 6.36 -18.37 -16.64
CA GLY A 140 5.12 -18.75 -15.99
C GLY A 140 4.99 -18.10 -14.61
N ILE A 141 5.38 -16.83 -14.49
CA ILE A 141 5.14 -16.01 -13.30
C ILE A 141 3.64 -15.67 -13.29
N ALA A 142 2.84 -16.72 -13.17
CA ALA A 142 1.41 -16.69 -13.03
C ALA A 142 1.08 -16.69 -11.55
N ILE A 143 0.05 -15.92 -11.21
CA ILE A 143 -0.57 -16.01 -9.91
C ILE A 143 -1.39 -17.31 -9.96
N ASN A 144 -1.03 -18.31 -9.15
CA ASN A 144 -1.95 -19.42 -8.90
C ASN A 144 -3.14 -18.86 -8.13
N VAL A 145 -4.14 -18.36 -8.84
CA VAL A 145 -5.45 -17.95 -8.27
C VAL A 145 -6.30 -19.20 -7.98
N GLU A 146 -5.94 -20.34 -8.57
CA GLU A 146 -6.60 -21.63 -8.35
C GLU A 146 -5.73 -22.55 -7.48
N GLU A 147 -5.91 -22.45 -6.16
CA GLU A 147 -5.85 -23.57 -5.19
C GLU A 147 -6.08 -23.02 -3.77
N VAL A 148 -7.29 -22.53 -3.49
CA VAL A 148 -7.79 -22.38 -2.09
C VAL A 148 -8.88 -23.40 -1.77
N ASN A 149 -9.10 -24.37 -2.67
CA ASN A 149 -9.92 -25.53 -2.38
C ASN A 149 -9.01 -26.74 -2.09
N HIS A 150 -9.00 -27.13 -0.82
CA HIS A 150 -8.46 -28.37 -0.25
C HIS A 150 -6.96 -28.37 0.12
N THR A 151 -6.61 -27.79 1.27
CA THR A 151 -5.70 -28.45 2.25
C THR A 151 -5.83 -27.78 3.62
N SER A 152 -6.78 -28.27 4.41
CA SER A 152 -7.13 -27.80 5.77
C SER A 152 -6.07 -28.11 6.85
N GLN A 153 -4.76 -28.04 6.56
CA GLN A 153 -3.75 -28.38 7.58
C GLN A 153 -2.61 -27.35 7.76
N ASN A 154 -2.36 -26.44 6.81
CA ASN A 154 -1.24 -25.49 6.95
C ASN A 154 -1.59 -24.11 7.55
N GLY A 155 -2.86 -23.73 7.63
CA GLY A 155 -3.26 -22.43 8.20
C GLY A 155 -2.99 -22.29 9.71
N GLN A 156 -2.81 -23.40 10.44
CA GLN A 156 -2.56 -23.34 11.89
C GLN A 156 -1.17 -22.80 12.24
N LEU A 157 -0.17 -22.95 11.35
CA LEU A 157 1.19 -22.54 11.64
C LEU A 157 1.39 -21.03 11.46
N GLU A 158 0.77 -20.41 10.45
CA GLU A 158 0.87 -18.96 10.22
C GLU A 158 0.10 -18.14 11.26
N HIS A 159 -1.08 -18.60 11.69
CA HIS A 159 -1.84 -17.94 12.76
C HIS A 159 -1.16 -18.08 14.13
N ALA A 160 -0.48 -19.20 14.39
CA ALA A 160 0.25 -19.39 15.65
C ALA A 160 1.44 -18.43 15.76
N LEU A 161 2.20 -18.21 14.67
CA LEU A 161 3.38 -17.36 14.67
C LEU A 161 3.07 -15.89 14.98
N ASP A 162 1.97 -15.35 14.46
CA ASP A 162 1.64 -13.93 14.62
C ASP A 162 1.05 -13.59 16.00
N SER A 163 0.30 -14.54 16.61
CA SER A 163 -0.17 -14.43 17.99
C SER A 163 0.99 -14.52 19.00
N THR A 164 2.04 -15.31 18.73
CA THR A 164 3.26 -15.33 19.56
C THR A 164 4.10 -14.05 19.45
N CYS A 165 4.01 -13.31 18.34
CA CYS A 165 4.76 -12.07 18.15
C CYS A 165 4.29 -10.92 19.06
N ILE A 166 3.13 -11.01 19.69
CA ILE A 166 2.68 -10.04 20.70
C ILE A 166 3.64 -10.05 21.90
N ASN A 167 4.24 -11.20 22.25
CA ASN A 167 5.06 -11.34 23.45
C ASN A 167 6.56 -11.06 23.23
N ILE A 168 6.96 -10.67 22.02
CA ILE A 168 8.34 -10.27 21.75
C ILE A 168 8.52 -8.83 22.25
N GLU A 169 9.42 -8.65 23.21
CA GLU A 169 9.91 -7.36 23.69
C GLU A 169 11.07 -6.91 22.79
N ASP A 170 10.75 -6.22 21.69
CA ASP A 170 11.75 -5.51 20.91
C ASP A 170 11.91 -4.09 21.45
N GLU A 171 13.15 -3.60 21.53
CA GLU A 171 13.45 -2.20 21.81
C GLU A 171 13.01 -1.36 20.60
N VAL A 172 11.86 -0.70 20.72
CA VAL A 172 11.30 0.17 19.68
C VAL A 172 11.56 1.61 20.07
N VAL A 173 12.23 2.36 19.20
CA VAL A 173 12.57 3.78 19.40
C VAL A 173 12.03 4.63 18.26
N GLY A 174 11.66 5.89 18.55
CA GLY A 174 11.32 6.89 17.54
C GLY A 174 9.87 6.83 17.03
N ILE A 175 8.95 6.26 17.82
CA ILE A 175 7.51 6.27 17.54
C ILE A 175 6.66 6.69 18.76
N GLU A 176 7.31 7.31 19.76
CA GLU A 176 6.71 7.67 21.04
C GLU A 176 5.62 8.73 20.87
N GLU A 177 5.83 9.70 19.98
CA GLU A 177 4.89 10.77 19.70
C GLU A 177 3.61 10.22 19.04
N GLU A 178 3.76 9.40 18.00
CA GLU A 178 2.65 8.75 17.30
C GLU A 178 1.88 7.79 18.20
N THR A 179 2.61 7.06 19.06
CA THR A 179 2.00 6.17 20.05
C THR A 179 1.15 6.98 21.04
N SER A 180 1.71 8.06 21.60
CA SER A 180 1.01 8.94 22.54
C SER A 180 -0.21 9.59 21.90
N TRP A 181 -0.07 10.07 20.66
CA TRP A 181 -1.18 10.66 19.91
C TRP A 181 -2.31 9.66 19.69
N LEU A 182 -2.00 8.43 19.24
CA LEU A 182 -3.01 7.38 19.04
C LEU A 182 -3.71 6.98 20.35
N VAL A 183 -2.96 6.85 21.46
CA VAL A 183 -3.53 6.57 22.78
C VAL A 183 -4.52 7.67 23.17
N GLN A 184 -4.13 8.93 23.01
CA GLN A 184 -5.03 10.06 23.32
C GLN A 184 -6.29 10.04 22.45
N GLN A 185 -6.19 9.74 21.15
CA GLN A 185 -7.37 9.64 20.29
C GLN A 185 -8.28 8.45 20.67
N LEU A 186 -7.71 7.32 21.09
CA LEU A 186 -8.49 6.17 21.51
C LEU A 186 -9.22 6.41 22.84
N ILE A 187 -8.57 7.10 23.78
CA ILE A 187 -9.08 7.37 25.14
C ILE A 187 -9.94 8.65 25.23
N HIS A 188 -9.66 9.69 24.46
CA HIS A 188 -10.37 10.97 24.54
C HIS A 188 -11.13 11.33 23.25
N GLY A 189 -11.13 10.42 22.28
CA GLY A 189 -11.91 10.57 21.04
C GLY A 189 -13.41 10.39 21.27
N GLN A 190 -14.16 10.22 20.18
CA GLN A 190 -15.61 10.13 20.23
C GLN A 190 -16.11 8.94 21.07
N GLU A 191 -17.24 9.15 21.76
CA GLU A 191 -17.92 8.13 22.57
C GLU A 191 -18.63 7.06 21.72
N GLU A 192 -18.74 7.29 20.40
CA GLU A 192 -19.34 6.37 19.43
C GLU A 192 -18.35 5.29 18.95
N ARG A 193 -18.88 4.31 18.22
CA ARG A 193 -18.10 3.22 17.59
C ARG A 193 -17.07 3.80 16.62
N THR A 194 -15.82 3.89 17.06
CA THR A 194 -14.72 4.50 16.32
C THR A 194 -13.89 3.43 15.60
N ILE A 195 -13.60 3.65 14.32
CA ILE A 195 -12.66 2.84 13.54
C ILE A 195 -11.40 3.68 13.28
N VAL A 196 -10.24 3.16 13.65
CA VAL A 196 -8.94 3.78 13.38
C VAL A 196 -8.20 2.94 12.35
N SER A 197 -7.75 3.57 11.27
CA SER A 197 -6.96 2.92 10.23
C SER A 197 -5.55 3.50 10.21
N VAL A 198 -4.54 2.63 10.28
CA VAL A 198 -3.12 3.01 10.17
C VAL A 198 -2.60 2.56 8.82
N CYS A 199 -2.44 3.52 7.90
CA CYS A 199 -2.05 3.26 6.51
C CYS A 199 -0.63 3.74 6.25
N SER A 200 0.18 2.91 5.58
CA SER A 200 1.52 3.25 5.11
C SER A 200 2.03 2.14 4.19
N MET A 201 3.17 2.34 3.55
CA MET A 201 3.87 1.25 2.84
C MET A 201 4.27 0.13 3.81
N GLY A 202 4.18 -1.11 3.37
CA GLY A 202 4.69 -2.28 4.12
C GLY A 202 6.15 -2.13 4.56
N GLY A 203 6.49 -2.71 5.71
CA GLY A 203 7.81 -2.58 6.34
C GLY A 203 8.02 -1.31 7.17
N LEU A 204 7.13 -0.32 7.11
CA LEU A 204 7.24 0.92 7.89
C LEU A 204 6.71 0.81 9.34
N GLY A 205 6.72 -0.40 9.93
CA GLY A 205 6.39 -0.56 11.35
C GLY A 205 4.94 -0.27 11.77
N LYS A 206 3.94 -0.29 10.87
CA LYS A 206 2.52 -0.08 11.24
C LYS A 206 2.06 -1.02 12.34
N THR A 207 2.29 -2.32 12.15
CA THR A 207 1.92 -3.34 13.12
C THR A 207 2.67 -3.11 14.43
N THR A 208 3.92 -2.62 14.37
CA THR A 208 4.72 -2.25 15.54
C THR A 208 4.08 -1.08 16.29
N LEU A 209 3.68 -0.01 15.60
CA LEU A 209 3.00 1.13 16.21
C LEU A 209 1.69 0.72 16.89
N VAL A 210 0.82 0.00 16.18
CA VAL A 210 -0.46 -0.47 16.73
C VAL A 210 -0.23 -1.44 17.90
N ARG A 211 0.82 -2.28 17.82
CA ARG A 211 1.20 -3.18 18.92
C ARG A 211 1.68 -2.41 20.14
N GLN A 212 2.48 -1.35 19.98
CA GLN A 212 2.91 -0.51 21.10
C GLN A 212 1.71 0.14 21.78
N VAL A 213 0.79 0.71 21.01
CA VAL A 213 -0.48 1.27 21.53
C VAL A 213 -1.29 0.20 22.27
N TYR A 214 -1.49 -0.98 21.67
CA TYR A 214 -2.26 -2.07 22.27
C TYR A 214 -1.69 -2.57 23.61
N LYS A 215 -0.35 -2.49 23.79
CA LYS A 215 0.33 -2.91 25.02
C LYS A 215 0.28 -1.85 26.14
N LYS A 216 -0.07 -0.59 25.85
CA LYS A 216 -0.11 0.50 26.83
C LYS A 216 -1.09 0.21 27.95
N ASP A 217 -0.68 0.50 29.17
CA ASP A 217 -1.51 0.25 30.34
C ASP A 217 -2.72 1.18 30.38
N GLU A 218 -2.60 2.39 29.85
CA GLU A 218 -3.72 3.31 29.67
C GLU A 218 -4.81 2.70 28.77
N ILE A 219 -4.44 1.98 27.71
CA ILE A 219 -5.40 1.27 26.85
C ILE A 219 -6.02 0.09 27.61
N LYS A 220 -5.23 -0.69 28.35
CA LYS A 220 -5.77 -1.82 29.11
C LYS A 220 -6.71 -1.41 30.25
N GLN A 221 -6.49 -0.24 30.85
CA GLN A 221 -7.31 0.28 31.94
C GLN A 221 -8.63 0.88 31.46
N ASN A 222 -8.64 1.47 30.27
CA ASN A 222 -9.82 2.15 29.74
C ASN A 222 -10.78 1.21 28.99
N PHE A 223 -10.32 0.07 28.45
CA PHE A 223 -11.17 -0.84 27.67
C PHE A 223 -11.52 -2.12 28.45
N ASP A 224 -12.82 -2.42 28.61
CA ASP A 224 -13.32 -3.60 29.34
C ASP A 224 -12.79 -4.93 28.78
N CYS A 225 -12.63 -5.00 27.46
CA CYS A 225 -12.09 -6.18 26.79
C CYS A 225 -11.31 -5.78 25.53
N SER A 226 -10.37 -6.64 25.12
CA SER A 226 -9.54 -6.40 23.94
C SER A 226 -9.06 -7.71 23.32
N ALA A 227 -9.11 -7.78 21.99
CA ALA A 227 -8.61 -8.91 21.20
C ALA A 227 -7.61 -8.42 20.14
N TRP A 228 -6.67 -9.28 19.77
CA TRP A 228 -5.72 -9.07 18.69
C TRP A 228 -5.83 -10.20 17.69
N ILE A 229 -6.23 -9.88 16.46
CA ILE A 229 -6.45 -10.90 15.42
C ILE A 229 -5.62 -10.53 14.21
N SER A 230 -4.82 -11.50 13.76
CA SER A 230 -4.18 -11.43 12.45
C SER A 230 -5.13 -11.99 11.40
N VAL A 231 -5.41 -11.17 10.39
CA VAL A 231 -6.20 -11.58 9.22
C VAL A 231 -5.25 -11.71 8.05
N SER A 232 -5.02 -12.94 7.62
CA SER A 232 -4.23 -13.24 6.43
C SER A 232 -5.05 -13.01 5.16
N GLN A 233 -4.36 -13.02 4.02
CA GLN A 233 -4.96 -12.86 2.69
C GLN A 233 -6.05 -13.91 2.40
N SER A 234 -5.79 -15.15 2.79
CA SER A 234 -6.76 -16.24 2.79
C SER A 234 -7.24 -16.49 4.22
N TYR A 235 -8.41 -15.98 4.57
CA TYR A 235 -8.98 -16.16 5.89
C TYR A 235 -10.27 -17.00 5.87
N ASN A 236 -10.50 -17.73 6.95
CA ASN A 236 -11.77 -18.39 7.21
C ASN A 236 -12.53 -17.61 8.29
N ILE A 237 -13.70 -17.09 7.95
CA ILE A 237 -14.48 -16.24 8.85
C ILE A 237 -14.86 -16.94 10.16
N GLU A 238 -15.21 -18.24 10.12
CA GLU A 238 -15.55 -19.00 11.32
C GLU A 238 -14.33 -19.17 12.22
N HIS A 239 -13.15 -19.36 11.63
CA HIS A 239 -11.90 -19.44 12.38
C HIS A 239 -11.59 -18.11 13.07
N LEU A 240 -11.70 -16.98 12.36
CA LEU A 240 -11.47 -15.65 12.94
C LEU A 240 -12.44 -15.35 14.08
N LEU A 241 -13.73 -15.65 13.91
CA LEU A 241 -14.75 -15.43 14.95
C LEU A 241 -14.50 -16.29 16.19
N ARG A 242 -14.05 -17.54 16.01
CA ARG A 242 -13.66 -18.42 17.13
C ARG A 242 -12.43 -17.90 17.86
N GLU A 243 -11.43 -17.42 17.14
CA GLU A 243 -10.23 -16.85 17.75
C GLU A 243 -10.56 -15.57 18.53
N LEU A 244 -11.42 -14.72 17.98
CA LEU A 244 -11.94 -13.52 18.67
C LEU A 244 -12.63 -13.91 19.98
N LEU A 245 -13.56 -14.85 19.92
CA LEU A 245 -14.27 -15.36 21.10
C LEU A 245 -13.28 -15.91 22.13
N LYS A 246 -12.34 -16.74 21.70
CA LYS A 246 -11.35 -17.35 22.59
C LYS A 246 -10.52 -16.30 23.33
N GLN A 247 -10.02 -15.28 22.64
CA GLN A 247 -9.21 -14.23 23.27
C GLN A 247 -10.01 -13.35 24.24
N LEU A 248 -11.28 -13.08 23.92
CA LEU A 248 -12.17 -12.36 24.84
C LEU A 248 -12.55 -13.23 26.05
N GLN A 249 -12.72 -14.55 25.86
CA GLN A 249 -13.01 -15.56 26.90
C GLN A 249 -11.83 -15.82 27.84
N GLU A 250 -10.60 -15.88 27.34
CA GLU A 250 -9.42 -16.15 28.17
C GLU A 250 -9.12 -14.99 29.13
N LYS A 251 -9.55 -13.76 28.79
CA LYS A 251 -9.38 -12.56 29.62
C LYS A 251 -10.54 -12.30 30.58
N GLU A 252 -11.71 -12.93 30.40
CA GLU A 252 -12.88 -12.76 31.27
C GLU A 252 -13.49 -14.10 31.72
N LYS A 253 -13.59 -14.30 33.05
CA LYS A 253 -13.95 -15.59 33.66
C LYS A 253 -15.43 -16.02 33.50
N ASP A 254 -16.29 -15.20 32.90
CA ASP A 254 -17.76 -15.35 32.98
C ASP A 254 -18.45 -15.85 31.70
N ILE A 255 -17.71 -16.41 30.74
CA ILE A 255 -18.32 -16.88 29.49
C ILE A 255 -18.45 -18.42 29.51
N PRO A 256 -19.63 -18.99 29.20
CA PRO A 256 -19.77 -20.44 29.05
C PRO A 256 -18.83 -20.95 27.95
N ARG A 257 -17.96 -21.91 28.29
CA ARG A 257 -17.12 -22.63 27.32
C ARG A 257 -18.03 -23.34 26.31
N GLN A 258 -18.30 -22.74 25.15
CA GLN A 258 -19.16 -23.38 24.16
C GLN A 258 -18.41 -24.48 23.42
N VAL A 259 -18.83 -25.69 23.76
CA VAL A 259 -18.58 -26.95 23.06
C VAL A 259 -19.52 -27.00 21.84
N GLY A 260 -19.02 -26.70 20.64
CA GLY A 260 -19.55 -27.32 19.42
C GLY A 260 -20.49 -26.55 18.48
N THR A 261 -20.58 -25.22 18.50
CA THR A 261 -21.39 -24.48 17.49
C THR A 261 -20.68 -24.39 16.15
N ARG A 262 -21.35 -24.77 15.05
CA ARG A 262 -20.76 -25.06 13.71
C ARG A 262 -20.98 -23.98 12.63
N ASP A 263 -21.75 -22.92 12.87
CA ASP A 263 -22.02 -21.91 11.85
C ASP A 263 -21.54 -20.50 12.25
N ALA A 264 -21.22 -19.68 11.24
CA ALA A 264 -20.78 -18.30 11.44
C ALA A 264 -21.85 -17.41 12.10
N ALA A 265 -23.14 -17.66 11.82
CA ALA A 265 -24.24 -16.87 12.35
C ALA A 265 -24.35 -16.97 13.87
N SER A 266 -24.23 -18.19 14.43
CA SER A 266 -24.23 -18.40 15.88
C SER A 266 -23.01 -17.76 16.56
N LEU A 267 -21.84 -17.81 15.91
CA LEU A 267 -20.63 -17.17 16.43
C LEU A 267 -20.78 -15.64 16.48
N VAL A 268 -21.38 -15.03 15.45
CA VAL A 268 -21.68 -13.59 15.43
C VAL A 268 -22.69 -13.22 16.52
N GLN A 269 -23.74 -14.02 16.71
CA GLN A 269 -24.73 -13.77 17.76
C GLN A 269 -24.06 -13.82 19.14
N THR A 270 -23.26 -14.86 19.41
CA THR A 270 -22.55 -15.01 20.69
C THR A 270 -21.61 -13.83 20.97
N LEU A 271 -20.88 -13.36 19.96
CA LEU A 271 -20.03 -12.18 20.08
C LEU A 271 -20.83 -10.90 20.32
N THR A 272 -21.97 -10.77 19.64
CA THR A 272 -22.85 -9.61 19.80
C THR A 272 -23.39 -9.56 21.22
N ASP A 273 -23.91 -10.67 21.73
CA ASP A 273 -24.45 -10.78 23.09
C ASP A 273 -23.37 -10.51 24.14
N PHE A 274 -22.14 -11.00 23.91
CA PHE A 274 -21.02 -10.75 24.82
C PHE A 274 -20.61 -9.27 24.86
N LEU A 275 -20.57 -8.60 23.70
CA LEU A 275 -20.12 -7.21 23.58
C LEU A 275 -21.20 -6.17 23.89
N GLN A 276 -22.48 -6.56 23.98
CA GLN A 276 -23.61 -5.63 24.19
C GLN A 276 -23.46 -4.77 25.45
N ASP A 277 -22.95 -5.35 26.54
CA ASP A 277 -22.80 -4.66 27.83
C ASP A 277 -21.36 -4.19 28.12
N LYS A 278 -20.42 -4.45 27.21
CA LYS A 278 -19.02 -4.03 27.35
C LYS A 278 -18.88 -2.61 26.86
N ARG A 279 -18.66 -1.68 27.78
CA ARG A 279 -18.47 -0.26 27.44
C ARG A 279 -16.99 0.03 27.24
N LYS A 280 -16.73 1.09 26.48
CA LYS A 280 -15.40 1.64 26.26
C LYS A 280 -14.85 2.41 27.48
N TRP A 281 -15.64 2.58 28.56
CA TRP A 281 -15.33 3.52 29.64
C TRP A 281 -15.79 3.01 31.00
N ARG A 282 -14.85 2.85 31.95
CA ARG A 282 -15.15 2.94 33.38
C ARG A 282 -15.01 4.40 33.80
N THR A 283 -16.11 5.10 34.03
CA THR A 283 -16.08 6.37 34.74
C THR A 283 -15.66 6.08 36.18
N MET A 284 -14.43 6.47 36.54
CA MET A 284 -14.10 6.68 37.96
C MET A 284 -14.83 7.96 38.38
N SER A 285 -15.92 7.79 39.13
CA SER A 285 -16.56 8.84 39.93
C SER A 285 -15.67 9.27 41.09
#